data_AF-A0A5C3PDF3-F1
#
_entry.id   AF-A0A5C3PDF3-F1
#
_cell.length_a   1.000
_cell.length_b   1.000
_cell.length_c   1.000
_cell.angle_alpha   90.00
_cell.angle_beta   90.00
_cell.angle_gamma   90.00
#
_symmetry.space_group_name_H-M   'P 1'
#
loop_
_entity.id
_entity.type
_entity.pdbx_description
1 polymer ?
#
loop_
_entity_poly.entity_id
_entity_poly.type
_entity_poly.pdbx_seq_one_letter_code
_entity_poly.pdbx_strand_id
1 'polypeptide(L)'
;MPVRFCPSPGSYAVIRMDPIAMVEHLHDPVALSAAEAVEAKSYLVYIDRDLSLPFPGKPWYSFSICLLATTLRKADVERGTTPEMCLPIAPNERHPLGREPLRTDPPFPFPSCYHWVSVNADVRVRARHEGFNTDDAVRL
;
A
#
# COMPACT_ATOMS: atom_id res chain seq x y z
N MET A 1 -12.02 10.53 -20.82
CA MET A 1 -11.70 9.20 -20.23
C MET A 1 -12.44 9.08 -18.91
N PRO A 2 -13.02 7.93 -18.54
CA PRO A 2 -13.79 7.84 -17.30
C PRO A 2 -12.82 7.88 -16.10
N VAL A 3 -12.80 9.02 -15.43
CA VAL A 3 -12.19 9.19 -14.11
C VAL A 3 -12.73 8.11 -13.18
N ARG A 4 -11.85 7.29 -12.58
CA ARG A 4 -12.27 6.26 -11.62
C ARG A 4 -12.51 6.92 -10.25
N PHE A 5 -13.55 6.52 -9.55
CA PHE A 5 -13.84 7.09 -8.23
C PHE A 5 -12.94 6.51 -7.12
N CYS A 6 -12.31 5.38 -7.35
CA CYS A 6 -11.38 4.75 -6.41
C CYS A 6 -10.24 4.01 -7.15
N PRO A 7 -9.09 3.76 -6.48
CA PRO A 7 -8.06 2.85 -6.97
C PRO A 7 -8.61 1.43 -7.21
N SER A 8 -7.90 0.64 -8.02
CA SER A 8 -8.30 -0.74 -8.35
C SER A 8 -7.39 -1.76 -7.65
N PRO A 9 -7.95 -2.84 -7.07
CA PRO A 9 -7.15 -4.00 -6.66
C PRO A 9 -6.27 -4.52 -7.80
N GLY A 10 -5.14 -5.14 -7.44
CA GLY A 10 -4.12 -5.56 -8.41
C GLY A 10 -3.13 -4.46 -8.79
N SER A 11 -3.34 -3.23 -8.32
CA SER A 11 -2.45 -2.09 -8.63
C SER A 11 -1.47 -1.83 -7.49
N TYR A 12 -0.28 -1.35 -7.85
CA TYR A 12 0.67 -0.77 -6.93
C TYR A 12 0.40 0.72 -6.73
N ALA A 13 0.67 1.21 -5.53
CA ALA A 13 0.49 2.61 -5.19
C ALA A 13 1.54 3.09 -4.19
N VAL A 14 1.68 4.41 -4.11
CA VAL A 14 2.30 5.08 -2.98
C VAL A 14 1.19 5.65 -2.12
N ILE A 15 1.17 5.29 -0.84
CA ILE A 15 0.24 5.88 0.14
C ILE A 15 1.00 6.74 1.13
N ARG A 16 0.33 7.78 1.62
CA ARG A 16 0.79 8.61 2.73
C ARG A 16 -0.36 8.78 3.69
N MET A 17 -0.11 8.54 4.98
CA MET A 17 -1.11 8.76 6.01
C MET A 17 -1.43 10.24 6.18
N ASP A 18 -2.65 10.54 6.62
CA ASP A 18 -3.11 11.87 6.99
C ASP A 18 -3.54 11.83 8.47
N PRO A 19 -2.57 11.97 9.41
CA PRO A 19 -2.83 11.77 10.84
C PRO A 19 -3.91 12.71 11.38
N ILE A 20 -3.95 13.96 10.89
CA ILE A 20 -4.93 14.96 11.30
C ILE A 20 -6.32 14.53 10.85
N ALA A 21 -6.52 14.19 9.57
CA ALA A 21 -7.83 13.73 9.09
C ALA A 21 -8.32 12.44 9.77
N MET A 22 -7.40 11.61 10.27
CA MET A 22 -7.74 10.40 11.03
C MET A 22 -8.36 10.71 12.40
N VAL A 23 -8.04 11.85 13.03
CA VAL A 23 -8.50 12.18 14.40
C VAL A 23 -9.39 13.41 14.47
N GLU A 24 -9.46 14.23 13.42
CA GLU A 24 -10.21 15.48 13.38
C GLU A 24 -11.68 15.31 13.80
N HIS A 25 -12.33 14.26 13.31
CA HIS A 25 -13.73 13.95 13.63
C HIS A 25 -14.00 13.64 15.11
N LEU A 26 -12.96 13.37 15.91
CA LEU A 26 -13.08 13.12 17.35
C LEU A 26 -13.22 14.42 18.15
N HIS A 27 -12.88 15.58 17.55
CA HIS A 27 -12.87 16.88 18.22
C HIS A 27 -12.04 16.88 19.53
N ASP A 28 -10.98 16.08 19.56
CA ASP A 28 -10.08 15.93 20.72
C ASP A 28 -8.79 16.74 20.48
N PRO A 29 -8.55 17.82 21.27
CA PRO A 29 -7.36 18.66 21.09
C PRO A 29 -6.06 17.91 21.41
N VAL A 30 -6.08 16.90 22.28
CA VAL A 30 -4.89 16.09 22.60
C VAL A 30 -4.55 15.19 21.41
N ALA A 31 -5.56 14.54 20.83
CA ALA A 31 -5.36 13.72 19.64
C ALA A 31 -4.89 14.54 18.44
N LEU A 32 -5.44 15.74 18.24
CA LEU A 32 -5.02 16.67 17.18
C LEU A 32 -3.56 17.10 17.34
N SER A 33 -3.17 17.55 18.54
CA SER A 33 -1.79 17.95 18.80
C SER A 33 -0.80 16.78 18.63
N ALA A 34 -1.18 15.58 19.05
CA ALA A 34 -0.38 14.37 18.81
C ALA A 34 -0.28 14.05 17.31
N ALA A 35 -1.37 14.19 16.55
CA ALA A 35 -1.38 13.95 15.11
C ALA A 35 -0.52 14.96 14.32
N GLU A 36 -0.51 16.23 14.73
CA GLU A 36 0.37 17.25 14.14
C GLU A 36 1.85 16.94 14.32
N ALA A 37 2.22 16.28 15.43
CA ALA A 37 3.59 15.85 15.69
C ALA A 37 4.02 14.59 14.90
N VAL A 38 3.09 13.90 14.21
CA VAL A 38 3.42 12.71 13.43
C VAL A 38 4.07 13.08 12.10
N GLU A 39 5.31 12.64 11.90
CA GLU A 39 5.98 12.73 10.61
C GLU A 39 5.39 11.69 9.63
N ALA A 40 4.51 12.13 8.74
CA ALA A 40 3.89 11.27 7.75
C ALA A 40 4.88 10.82 6.66
N LYS A 41 5.12 9.51 6.56
CA LYS A 41 5.98 8.90 5.55
C LYS A 41 5.16 8.34 4.39
N SER A 42 5.82 8.19 3.25
CA SER A 42 5.25 7.54 2.07
C SER A 42 5.64 6.06 2.06
N TYR A 43 4.69 5.20 1.74
CA TYR A 43 4.86 3.76 1.72
C TYR A 43 4.46 3.21 0.36
N LEU A 44 5.28 2.30 -0.17
CA LEU A 44 4.93 1.51 -1.34
C LEU A 44 4.01 0.37 -0.92
N VAL A 45 2.92 0.21 -1.65
CA VAL A 45 1.90 -0.80 -1.36
C VAL A 45 1.41 -1.47 -2.62
N TYR A 46 0.87 -2.67 -2.44
CA TYR A 46 0.03 -3.35 -3.41
C TYR A 46 -1.40 -3.41 -2.86
N ILE A 47 -2.38 -3.07 -3.70
CA ILE A 47 -3.80 -3.12 -3.33
C ILE A 47 -4.29 -4.55 -3.55
N ASP A 48 -4.50 -5.28 -2.45
CA ASP A 48 -4.90 -6.69 -2.49
C ASP A 48 -6.37 -6.84 -2.87
N ARG A 49 -7.27 -6.19 -2.11
CA ARG A 49 -8.71 -6.29 -2.35
C ARG A 49 -9.49 -5.13 -1.76
N ASP A 50 -10.66 -4.89 -2.33
CA ASP A 50 -11.67 -4.01 -1.78
C ASP A 50 -12.21 -4.58 -0.46
N LEU A 51 -12.37 -3.73 0.56
CA LEU A 51 -13.08 -4.07 1.79
C LEU A 51 -14.50 -3.48 1.83
N SER A 52 -14.88 -2.73 0.80
CA SER A 52 -16.20 -2.12 0.69
C SER A 52 -16.57 -1.91 -0.77
N LEU A 53 -17.86 -2.01 -1.11
CA LEU A 53 -18.34 -1.79 -2.48
C LEU A 53 -18.01 -0.36 -2.96
N PRO A 54 -17.46 -0.18 -4.18
CA PRO A 54 -17.00 1.11 -4.69
C PRO A 54 -18.14 1.96 -5.28
N PHE A 55 -19.13 2.28 -4.46
CA PHE A 55 -20.19 3.21 -4.87
C PHE A 55 -19.69 4.65 -4.86
N PRO A 56 -20.04 5.47 -5.87
CA PRO A 56 -19.65 6.88 -5.93
C PRO A 56 -20.26 7.68 -4.78
N GLY A 57 -19.67 8.85 -4.48
CA GLY A 57 -20.16 9.79 -3.47
C GLY A 57 -19.78 9.44 -2.01
N LYS A 58 -18.99 8.39 -1.80
CA LYS A 58 -18.43 8.08 -0.48
C LYS A 58 -17.28 9.02 -0.12
N PRO A 59 -17.10 9.37 1.17
CA PRO A 59 -15.98 10.20 1.61
C PRO A 59 -14.62 9.47 1.52
N TRP A 60 -14.65 8.13 1.55
CA TRP A 60 -13.48 7.28 1.46
C TRP A 60 -13.84 5.88 0.94
N TYR A 61 -12.82 5.16 0.48
CA TYR A 61 -12.89 3.77 0.01
C TYR A 61 -11.93 2.90 0.80
N SER A 62 -12.38 1.74 1.25
CA SER A 62 -11.57 0.84 2.09
C SER A 62 -10.92 -0.28 1.28
N PHE A 63 -9.64 -0.55 1.58
CA PHE A 63 -8.85 -1.58 0.92
C PHE A 63 -8.02 -2.36 1.95
N SER A 64 -7.79 -3.63 1.67
CA SER A 64 -6.67 -4.36 2.26
C SER A 64 -5.47 -4.19 1.34
N ILE A 65 -4.32 -3.87 1.93
CA ILE A 65 -3.07 -3.61 1.20
C ILE A 65 -1.95 -4.49 1.73
N CYS A 66 -1.02 -4.84 0.85
CA CYS A 66 0.27 -5.43 1.21
C CYS A 66 1.33 -4.33 1.20
N LEU A 67 2.07 -4.15 2.30
CA LEU A 67 3.20 -3.23 2.35
C LEU A 67 4.40 -3.84 1.63
N LEU A 68 5.04 -3.06 0.76
CA LEU A 68 6.25 -3.49 0.09
C LEU A 68 7.47 -3.14 0.93
N ALA A 69 8.44 -4.05 0.95
CA ALA A 69 9.73 -3.82 1.56
C ALA A 69 10.78 -3.51 0.51
N THR A 70 11.80 -2.75 0.90
CA THR A 70 12.98 -2.45 0.07
C THR A 70 14.18 -3.34 0.40
N THR A 71 14.01 -4.27 1.34
CA THR A 71 15.06 -5.16 1.84
C THR A 71 14.48 -6.54 2.15
N LEU A 72 15.36 -7.53 2.34
CA LEU A 72 14.97 -8.82 2.90
C LEU A 72 14.59 -8.64 4.37
N ARG A 73 13.58 -9.38 4.80
CA ARG A 73 13.16 -9.45 6.20
C ARG A 73 14.24 -10.16 7.02
N LYS A 74 14.50 -9.69 8.25
CA LYS A 74 15.27 -10.45 9.24
C LYS A 74 14.42 -11.60 9.77
N ALA A 75 15.04 -12.74 10.07
CA ALA A 75 14.34 -13.83 10.72
C ALA A 75 13.76 -13.37 12.07
N ASP A 76 12.52 -13.77 12.35
CA ASP A 76 11.84 -13.55 13.62
C ASP A 76 11.17 -14.87 14.00
N VAL A 77 11.73 -15.53 15.01
CA VAL A 77 11.31 -16.86 15.48
C VAL A 77 9.93 -16.81 16.12
N GLU A 78 9.62 -15.75 16.88
CA GLU A 78 8.33 -15.61 17.57
C GLU A 78 7.18 -15.47 16.57
N ARG A 79 7.44 -14.76 15.47
CA ARG A 79 6.48 -14.59 14.37
C ARG A 79 6.54 -15.71 13.34
N GLY A 80 7.47 -16.65 13.47
CA GLY A 80 7.67 -17.74 12.51
C GLY A 80 8.03 -17.24 11.10
N THR A 81 8.74 -16.10 11.00
CA THR A 81 9.10 -15.50 9.70
C THR A 81 10.58 -15.65 9.40
N THR A 82 10.89 -15.97 8.15
CA THR A 82 12.27 -16.14 7.66
C THR A 82 12.54 -15.24 6.44
N PRO A 83 13.81 -14.96 6.09
CA PRO A 83 14.15 -14.06 4.97
C PRO A 83 13.61 -14.50 3.61
N GLU A 84 13.44 -15.80 3.38
CA GLU A 84 12.88 -16.40 2.17
C GLU A 84 11.35 -16.36 2.09
N MET A 85 10.66 -15.89 3.14
CA MET A 85 9.21 -15.65 3.10
C MET A 85 8.91 -14.31 2.43
N CYS A 86 9.37 -14.16 1.19
CA CYS A 86 9.12 -13.00 0.35
C CYS A 86 9.03 -13.37 -1.13
N LEU A 87 8.55 -12.43 -1.95
CA LEU A 87 8.61 -12.50 -3.41
C LEU A 87 9.28 -11.23 -3.93
N PRO A 88 10.37 -11.32 -4.69
CA PRO A 88 10.96 -10.14 -5.30
C PRO A 88 10.07 -9.62 -6.44
N ILE A 89 10.11 -8.32 -6.70
CA ILE A 89 9.40 -7.67 -7.80
C ILE A 89 10.44 -7.24 -8.83
N ALA A 90 10.31 -7.68 -10.08
CA ALA A 90 11.23 -7.33 -11.16
C ALA A 90 11.37 -5.80 -11.25
N PRO A 91 12.59 -5.25 -11.41
CA PRO A 91 13.82 -5.92 -11.85
C PRO A 91 14.65 -6.54 -10.72
N ASN A 92 14.14 -6.61 -9.49
CA ASN A 92 14.85 -7.31 -8.41
C ASN A 92 14.84 -8.82 -8.66
N GLU A 93 16.00 -9.44 -8.82
CA GLU A 93 16.15 -10.89 -9.01
C GLU A 93 16.62 -11.62 -7.74
N ARG A 94 16.83 -10.89 -6.65
CA ARG A 94 17.44 -11.45 -5.44
C ARG A 94 16.38 -12.13 -4.60
N HIS A 95 16.44 -13.45 -4.47
CA HIS A 95 15.67 -14.19 -3.48
C HIS A 95 16.56 -15.27 -2.85
N PRO A 96 16.55 -15.49 -1.52
CA PRO A 96 17.45 -16.45 -0.86
C PRO A 96 17.39 -17.88 -1.43
N LEU A 97 16.20 -18.30 -1.89
CA LEU A 97 15.95 -19.60 -2.51
C LEU A 97 15.74 -19.53 -4.03
N GLY A 98 16.08 -18.40 -4.68
CA GLY A 98 15.98 -18.26 -6.14
C GLY A 98 14.57 -18.29 -6.72
N ARG A 99 13.56 -17.76 -6.02
CA ARG A 99 12.20 -17.62 -6.56
C ARG A 99 12.18 -16.62 -7.72
N GLU A 100 11.41 -16.92 -8.76
CA GLU A 100 11.24 -16.01 -9.90
C GLU A 100 10.57 -14.70 -9.44
N PRO A 101 11.08 -13.53 -9.87
CA PRO A 101 10.45 -12.26 -9.57
C PRO A 101 9.10 -12.07 -10.22
N LEU A 102 8.21 -11.39 -9.50
CA LEU A 102 6.94 -10.94 -10.03
C LEU A 102 7.19 -9.87 -11.10
N ARG A 103 6.63 -10.08 -12.29
CA ARG A 103 6.65 -9.09 -13.37
C ARG A 103 5.40 -8.24 -13.30
N THR A 104 5.53 -6.97 -13.66
CA THR A 104 4.43 -6.00 -13.65
C THR A 104 4.30 -5.35 -15.01
N ASP A 105 3.11 -4.82 -15.30
CA ASP A 105 2.86 -3.99 -16.46
C ASP A 105 2.22 -2.65 -16.03
N PRO A 106 2.86 -1.50 -16.32
CA PRO A 106 4.22 -1.35 -16.85
C PRO A 106 5.31 -1.90 -15.89
N PRO A 107 6.59 -1.98 -16.33
CA PRO A 107 7.69 -2.43 -15.49
C PRO A 107 7.80 -1.66 -14.18
N PHE A 108 8.05 -2.37 -13.07
CA PHE A 108 8.06 -1.76 -11.74
C PHE A 108 9.21 -0.74 -11.64
N PRO A 109 8.94 0.49 -11.17
CA PRO A 109 9.90 1.58 -11.26
C PRO A 109 11.03 1.50 -10.21
N PHE A 110 10.95 0.58 -9.23
CA PHE A 110 11.91 0.47 -8.13
C PHE A 110 12.72 -0.84 -8.18
N PRO A 111 14.05 -0.79 -8.04
CA PRO A 111 14.92 -1.93 -8.36
C PRO A 111 15.10 -2.97 -7.24
N SER A 112 14.60 -2.74 -6.03
CA SER A 112 14.89 -3.60 -4.87
C SER A 112 13.67 -3.77 -3.99
N CYS A 113 12.52 -4.08 -4.59
CA CYS A 113 11.28 -4.26 -3.86
C CYS A 113 10.89 -5.73 -3.71
N TYR A 114 10.17 -6.00 -2.62
CA TYR A 114 9.69 -7.32 -2.23
C TYR A 114 8.27 -7.23 -1.67
N HIS A 115 7.46 -8.24 -1.94
CA HIS A 115 6.32 -8.57 -1.08
C HIS A 115 6.83 -9.41 0.09
N TRP A 116 6.70 -8.92 1.31
CA TRP A 116 6.90 -9.75 2.51
C TRP A 116 5.61 -10.51 2.83
N VAL A 117 5.74 -11.77 3.23
CA VAL A 117 4.58 -12.55 3.68
C VAL A 117 4.00 -11.93 4.97
N SER A 118 2.67 -11.83 5.01
CA SER A 118 1.88 -11.40 6.18
C SER A 118 2.20 -9.99 6.67
N VAL A 119 2.40 -9.04 5.75
CA VAL A 119 2.59 -7.61 6.07
C VAL A 119 1.50 -6.79 5.42
N ASN A 120 0.31 -6.95 5.97
CA ASN A 120 -0.89 -6.34 5.43
C ASN A 120 -1.43 -5.28 6.38
N ALA A 121 -2.16 -4.32 5.84
CA ALA A 121 -2.91 -3.34 6.59
C ALA A 121 -4.24 -3.05 5.91
N ASP A 122 -5.24 -2.68 6.69
CA ASP A 122 -6.50 -2.17 6.17
C ASP A 122 -6.47 -0.65 6.20
N VAL A 123 -6.76 -0.02 5.06
CA VAL A 123 -6.66 1.43 4.89
C VAL A 123 -7.95 2.02 4.34
N ARG A 124 -8.17 3.29 4.64
CA ARG A 124 -9.21 4.12 4.02
C ARG A 124 -8.55 5.19 3.17
N VAL A 125 -8.83 5.18 1.87
CA VAL A 125 -8.34 6.18 0.93
C VAL A 125 -9.42 7.24 0.75
N ARG A 126 -9.07 8.50 1.04
CA ARG A 126 -9.98 9.65 0.86
C ARG A 126 -10.42 9.75 -0.60
N ALA A 127 -11.70 9.97 -0.83
CA ALA A 127 -12.21 10.26 -2.17
C ALA A 127 -11.66 11.60 -2.68
N ARG A 128 -11.52 11.71 -4.00
CA ARG A 128 -11.10 12.93 -4.70
C ARG A 128 -12.23 13.41 -5.60
N HIS A 129 -12.45 14.72 -5.64
CA HIS A 129 -13.48 15.30 -6.50
C HIS A 129 -13.14 15.09 -7.98
N GLU A 130 -11.86 15.24 -8.32
CA GLU A 130 -11.28 14.93 -9.61
C GLU A 130 -11.10 13.42 -9.89
N GLY A 131 -11.46 12.58 -8.91
CA GLY A 131 -11.25 11.13 -8.90
C GLY A 131 -9.78 10.70 -9.02
N PHE A 132 -9.56 9.50 -9.54
CA PHE A 132 -8.25 8.86 -9.63
C PHE A 132 -7.91 8.57 -11.10
N ASN A 133 -6.74 9.02 -11.52
CA ASN A 133 -6.11 8.53 -12.75
C ASN A 133 -5.41 7.20 -12.44
N THR A 134 -5.84 6.14 -13.13
CA THR A 134 -5.29 4.79 -12.97
C THR A 134 -4.72 4.24 -14.28
N ASP A 135 -4.64 5.06 -15.32
CA ASP A 135 -4.30 4.60 -16.68
C ASP A 135 -2.86 4.06 -16.73
N ASP A 136 -1.94 4.74 -16.05
CA ASP A 136 -0.52 4.36 -15.95
C ASP A 136 -0.19 3.60 -14.65
N ALA A 137 -1.20 3.09 -13.94
CA ALA A 137 -0.98 2.36 -12.70
C ALA A 137 -0.23 1.06 -12.98
N VAL A 138 0.87 0.83 -12.27
CA VAL A 138 1.61 -0.44 -12.32
C VAL A 138 0.76 -1.54 -11.73
N ARG A 139 0.62 -2.67 -12.42
CA ARG A 139 -0.22 -3.81 -12.01
C ARG A 139 0.54 -5.13 -12.08
N LEU A 140 0.14 -6.09 -11.24
CA LEU A 140 0.52 -7.51 -11.40
C LEU A 140 -0.26 -8.17 -12.54
#